data_AF-A0A550C7R3-F1
#
_entry.id   AF-A0A550C7R3-F1
#
_cell.length_a   1.000
_cell.length_b   1.000
_cell.length_c   1.000
_cell.angle_alpha   90.00
_cell.angle_beta   90.00
_cell.angle_gamma   90.00
#
_symmetry.space_group_name_H-M   'P 1'
#
loop_
_entity.id
_entity.type
_entity.pdbx_description
1 polymer ?
#
loop_
_entity_poly.entity_id
_entity_poly.type
_entity_poly.pdbx_seq_one_letter_code
_entity_poly.pdbx_strand_id
1 'polypeptide(L)'
;MMSFPAQNWQLVYRAATKHVVAADGDARYGRAASAITPRLYLSDYFTARDDETLARLGITHVVSVLELVPVLPERIPLGNRLHVSLLDTSTTDILSHLDRTTEFIRDALAADEKNRVLVHCFQGISRSATVVCAYLLASSTPKAGMLAHETIDWVRERRGIVCPNLGFRRQLDEYAKRYKTVGTPKRLSLSLAGRIRSLRGREKVEAKTTGSEATEADAEERSAKVRGIEVQTTEVVIAATRQGL
;
A
#
# COMPACT_ATOMS: atom_id res chain seq x y z
N MET A 1 6.99 -29.29 -6.36
CA MET A 1 5.62 -28.98 -5.90
C MET A 1 5.53 -27.47 -5.75
N MET A 2 4.80 -26.78 -6.63
CA MET A 2 4.68 -25.31 -6.55
C MET A 2 3.91 -24.95 -5.28
N SER A 3 4.57 -24.29 -4.33
CA SER A 3 3.96 -23.85 -3.08
C SER A 3 3.22 -22.53 -3.33
N PHE A 4 1.90 -22.55 -3.19
CA PHE A 4 1.03 -21.38 -3.29
C PHE A 4 0.48 -21.05 -1.90
N PRO A 5 0.75 -19.88 -1.30
CA PRO A 5 0.13 -19.50 -0.04
C PRO A 5 -1.06 -18.54 -0.20
N ALA A 6 -2.00 -18.71 0.73
CA ALA A 6 -3.19 -17.93 1.07
C ALA A 6 -4.44 -18.11 0.18
N GLN A 7 -5.49 -18.64 0.81
CA GLN A 7 -6.81 -19.06 0.32
C GLN A 7 -7.64 -18.05 -0.50
N ASN A 8 -7.10 -16.87 -0.83
CA ASN A 8 -7.87 -15.77 -1.42
C ASN A 8 -7.37 -15.36 -2.81
N TRP A 9 -6.21 -15.84 -3.28
CA TRP A 9 -5.72 -15.48 -4.61
C TRP A 9 -6.65 -15.99 -5.70
N GLN A 10 -7.28 -17.17 -5.53
CA GLN A 10 -8.26 -17.69 -6.48
C GLN A 10 -9.53 -16.84 -6.51
N LEU A 11 -9.94 -16.25 -5.38
CA LEU A 11 -11.10 -15.36 -5.32
C LEU A 11 -10.79 -14.01 -5.95
N VAL A 12 -9.62 -13.43 -5.68
CA VAL A 12 -9.17 -12.21 -6.35
C VAL A 12 -8.96 -12.47 -7.84
N TYR A 13 -8.35 -13.58 -8.22
CA TYR A 13 -8.19 -14.00 -9.61
C TYR A 13 -9.54 -14.20 -10.28
N ARG A 14 -10.47 -14.95 -9.67
CA ARG A 14 -11.84 -15.15 -10.19
C ARG A 14 -12.64 -13.86 -10.26
N ALA A 15 -12.53 -12.98 -9.26
CA ALA A 15 -13.20 -11.68 -9.25
C ALA A 15 -12.60 -10.73 -10.30
N ALA A 16 -11.27 -10.69 -10.41
CA ALA A 16 -10.55 -9.89 -11.41
C ALA A 16 -10.73 -10.45 -12.83
N THR A 17 -10.99 -11.75 -13.01
CA THR A 17 -11.23 -12.37 -14.33
C THR A 17 -12.70 -12.41 -14.72
N LYS A 18 -13.64 -12.28 -13.76
CA LYS A 18 -15.10 -12.27 -14.00
C LYS A 18 -15.61 -11.16 -14.92
N HIS A 19 -14.82 -10.10 -15.15
CA HIS A 19 -15.16 -8.99 -16.06
C HIS A 19 -14.15 -8.77 -17.20
N VAL A 20 -13.33 -9.78 -17.52
CA VAL A 20 -12.12 -9.60 -18.35
C VAL A 20 -12.07 -10.60 -19.50
N VAL A 21 -13.23 -10.85 -20.10
CA VAL A 21 -13.31 -11.47 -21.42
C VAL A 21 -13.52 -10.31 -22.39
N ALA A 22 -12.50 -9.96 -23.17
CA ALA A 22 -12.73 -9.18 -24.38
C ALA A 22 -13.59 -10.01 -25.33
N ALA A 23 -14.33 -9.37 -26.24
CA ALA A 23 -15.16 -10.04 -27.24
C ALA A 23 -14.41 -11.12 -28.04
N ASP A 24 -13.07 -11.09 -28.06
CA ASP A 24 -12.19 -11.99 -28.80
C ASP A 24 -11.67 -13.18 -27.98
N GLY A 25 -12.17 -13.43 -26.78
CA GLY A 25 -11.90 -14.66 -26.01
C GLY A 25 -10.52 -14.76 -25.35
N ASP A 26 -9.64 -13.77 -25.50
CA ASP A 26 -8.30 -13.79 -24.90
C ASP A 26 -8.32 -13.19 -23.48
N ALA A 27 -7.75 -13.92 -22.52
CA ALA A 27 -7.77 -13.54 -21.11
C ALA A 27 -6.86 -12.31 -20.89
N ARG A 28 -7.42 -11.10 -20.77
CA ARG A 28 -6.67 -9.81 -20.86
C ARG A 28 -5.49 -9.64 -19.90
N TYR A 29 -5.31 -10.49 -18.89
CA TYR A 29 -4.18 -10.40 -17.94
C TYR A 29 -3.34 -11.68 -17.82
N GLY A 30 -3.76 -12.81 -18.41
CA GLY A 30 -3.09 -14.09 -18.22
C GLY A 30 -1.85 -14.31 -19.08
N ARG A 31 -1.78 -13.66 -20.25
CA ARG A 31 -0.73 -13.82 -21.27
C ARG A 31 -0.27 -12.50 -21.90
N ALA A 32 -0.46 -11.39 -21.20
CA ALA A 32 -0.12 -10.06 -21.71
C ALA A 32 0.73 -9.28 -20.72
N ALA A 33 1.72 -8.56 -21.24
CA ALA A 33 2.47 -7.57 -20.48
C ALA A 33 1.62 -6.30 -20.34
N SER A 34 1.54 -5.78 -19.11
CA SER A 34 0.84 -4.54 -18.80
C SER A 34 1.87 -3.40 -18.74
N ALA A 35 1.65 -2.33 -19.49
CA ALA A 35 2.44 -1.11 -19.34
C ALA A 35 2.08 -0.44 -18.00
N ILE A 36 3.07 -0.33 -17.12
CA ILE A 36 2.91 0.28 -15.81
C ILE A 36 3.18 1.78 -15.92
N THR A 37 4.34 2.13 -16.45
CA THR A 37 4.69 3.48 -16.93
C THR A 37 5.10 3.36 -18.41
N PRO A 38 5.36 4.48 -19.14
CA PRO A 38 5.68 4.42 -20.57
C PRO A 38 6.86 3.49 -20.95
N ARG A 39 7.79 3.24 -20.02
CA ARG A 39 9.00 2.42 -20.24
C ARG A 39 9.17 1.25 -19.25
N LEU A 40 8.18 1.00 -18.39
CA LEU A 40 8.19 -0.09 -17.40
C LEU A 40 6.98 -1.00 -17.60
N TYR A 41 7.23 -2.29 -17.77
CA TYR A 41 6.21 -3.31 -18.01
C TYR A 41 6.21 -4.37 -16.92
N LEU A 42 5.06 -5.00 -16.73
CA LEU A 42 4.89 -6.14 -15.81
C LEU A 42 4.15 -7.29 -16.48
N SER A 43 4.66 -8.52 -16.33
CA SER A 43 4.05 -9.72 -16.93
C SER A 43 4.25 -11.00 -16.10
N ASP A 44 3.70 -12.09 -16.63
CA ASP A 44 4.02 -13.48 -16.26
C ASP A 44 5.28 -13.99 -16.98
N TYR A 45 5.65 -15.24 -16.68
CA TYR A 45 6.84 -15.91 -17.20
C TYR A 45 6.74 -16.29 -18.68
N PHE A 46 5.56 -16.68 -19.16
CA PHE A 46 5.38 -17.08 -20.56
C PHE A 46 5.55 -15.87 -21.47
N THR A 47 4.97 -14.74 -21.09
CA THR A 47 5.14 -13.46 -21.80
C THR A 47 6.61 -13.03 -21.85
N ALA A 48 7.35 -13.20 -20.75
CA ALA A 48 8.77 -12.86 -20.71
C ALA A 48 9.66 -13.79 -21.56
N ARG A 49 9.14 -14.95 -21.97
CA ARG A 49 9.84 -15.92 -22.82
C ARG A 49 9.49 -15.84 -24.29
N ASP A 50 8.48 -15.04 -24.64
CA ASP A 50 8.03 -14.88 -26.00
C ASP A 50 8.82 -13.78 -26.73
N ASP A 51 9.72 -14.19 -27.62
CA ASP A 51 10.61 -13.26 -28.33
C ASP A 51 9.84 -12.25 -29.18
N GLU A 52 8.75 -12.67 -29.82
CA GLU A 52 7.91 -11.79 -30.64
C GLU A 52 7.28 -10.68 -29.80
N THR A 53 6.74 -11.02 -28.63
CA THR A 53 6.20 -10.03 -27.70
C THR A 53 7.29 -9.10 -27.17
N LEU A 54 8.46 -9.60 -26.79
CA LEU A 54 9.57 -8.75 -26.34
C LEU A 54 10.00 -7.77 -27.44
N ALA A 55 10.12 -8.25 -28.69
CA ALA A 55 10.48 -7.43 -29.84
C ALA A 55 9.42 -6.36 -30.12
N ARG A 56 8.14 -6.74 -30.18
CA ARG A 56 7.00 -5.84 -30.43
C ARG A 56 6.87 -4.75 -29.36
N LEU A 57 7.14 -5.08 -28.10
CA LEU A 57 7.12 -4.13 -26.99
C LEU A 57 8.41 -3.30 -26.89
N GLY A 58 9.45 -3.64 -27.65
CA GLY A 58 10.76 -3.00 -27.58
C GLY A 58 11.47 -3.22 -26.24
N ILE A 59 11.27 -4.37 -25.60
CA ILE A 59 11.91 -4.69 -24.31
C ILE A 59 13.41 -4.83 -24.51
N THR A 60 14.17 -4.11 -23.69
CA THR A 60 15.64 -4.07 -23.71
C THR A 60 16.25 -4.75 -22.49
N HIS A 61 15.55 -4.73 -21.36
CA HIS A 61 16.02 -5.21 -20.07
C HIS A 61 14.93 -6.04 -19.39
N VAL A 62 15.33 -7.07 -18.65
CA VAL A 62 14.42 -7.97 -17.96
C VAL A 62 14.85 -8.17 -16.51
N VAL A 63 13.91 -7.97 -15.58
CA VAL A 63 14.03 -8.35 -14.18
C VAL A 63 13.15 -9.58 -13.92
N SER A 64 13.79 -10.68 -13.56
CA SER A 64 13.14 -11.96 -13.30
C SER A 64 13.14 -12.26 -11.81
N VAL A 65 11.96 -12.44 -11.24
CA VAL A 65 11.77 -12.76 -9.82
C VAL A 65 11.14 -14.14 -9.70
N LEU A 66 11.99 -15.17 -9.70
CA LEU A 66 11.63 -16.58 -9.88
C LEU A 66 12.55 -17.48 -9.05
N GLU A 67 12.07 -18.63 -8.59
CA GLU A 67 12.88 -19.62 -7.87
C GLU A 67 14.04 -20.17 -8.72
N LEU A 68 13.79 -20.33 -10.01
CA LEU A 68 14.75 -20.86 -10.97
C LEU A 68 15.15 -19.79 -11.96
N VAL A 69 16.39 -19.88 -12.45
CA VAL A 69 16.89 -19.03 -13.51
C VAL A 69 16.02 -19.23 -14.75
N PRO A 70 15.38 -18.17 -15.28
CA PRO A 70 14.56 -18.30 -16.48
C PRO A 70 15.42 -18.42 -17.72
N VAL A 71 14.93 -19.18 -18.69
CA VAL A 71 15.47 -19.14 -20.06
C VAL A 71 14.77 -18.00 -20.80
N LEU A 72 15.47 -16.90 -21.04
CA LEU A 72 14.97 -15.75 -21.79
C LEU A 72 15.55 -15.72 -23.22
N PRO A 73 14.82 -15.17 -24.22
CA PRO A 73 15.30 -15.04 -25.59
C PRO A 73 16.65 -14.33 -25.70
N GLU A 74 17.51 -14.79 -26.61
CA GLU A 74 18.88 -14.27 -26.81
C GLU A 74 18.92 -12.76 -27.13
N ARG A 75 17.83 -12.24 -27.71
CA ARG A 75 17.56 -10.81 -27.91
C ARG A 75 17.90 -9.94 -26.70
N ILE A 76 17.66 -10.43 -25.50
CA ILE A 76 17.99 -9.71 -24.27
C ILE A 76 19.43 -10.09 -23.90
N PRO A 77 20.42 -9.19 -24.02
CA PRO A 77 21.81 -9.54 -23.69
C PRO A 77 21.95 -9.93 -22.21
N LEU A 78 22.95 -10.74 -21.86
CA LEU A 78 23.17 -11.16 -20.46
C LEU A 78 23.33 -9.98 -19.50
N GLY A 79 24.00 -8.89 -19.93
CA GLY A 79 24.15 -7.66 -19.14
C GLY A 79 22.84 -6.91 -18.87
N ASN A 80 21.80 -7.18 -19.66
CA ASN A 80 20.48 -6.54 -19.51
C ASN A 80 19.49 -7.43 -18.75
N ARG A 81 19.96 -8.48 -18.08
CA ARG A 81 19.14 -9.41 -17.29
C ARG A 81 19.51 -9.30 -15.82
N LEU A 82 18.51 -9.11 -14.98
CA LEU A 82 18.64 -9.28 -13.53
C LEU A 82 17.75 -10.43 -13.08
N HIS A 83 18.33 -11.47 -12.48
CA HIS A 83 17.57 -12.53 -11.83
C HIS A 83 17.70 -12.43 -10.31
N VAL A 84 16.57 -12.52 -9.63
CA VAL A 84 16.47 -12.65 -8.18
C VAL A 84 15.77 -13.96 -7.85
N SER A 85 16.49 -14.84 -7.16
CA SER A 85 15.99 -16.17 -6.79
C SER A 85 15.16 -16.11 -5.51
N LEU A 86 13.82 -16.21 -5.64
CA LEU A 86 12.93 -16.21 -4.46
C LEU A 86 11.56 -16.87 -4.71
N LEU A 87 11.05 -17.50 -3.65
CA LEU A 87 9.73 -18.13 -3.57
C LEU A 87 8.61 -17.10 -3.36
N ASP A 88 7.40 -17.39 -3.82
CA ASP A 88 6.21 -16.55 -3.55
C ASP A 88 5.53 -16.91 -2.23
N THR A 89 6.26 -16.85 -1.12
CA THR A 89 5.69 -17.11 0.22
C THR A 89 5.73 -15.86 1.10
N SER A 90 4.79 -15.77 2.04
CA SER A 90 4.74 -14.65 2.98
C SER A 90 5.91 -14.59 3.96
N THR A 91 6.70 -15.66 4.05
CA THR A 91 7.90 -15.76 4.88
C THR A 91 9.19 -15.44 4.12
N THR A 92 9.13 -15.37 2.79
CA THR A 92 10.30 -15.06 1.96
C THR A 92 10.71 -13.59 2.13
N ASP A 93 12.00 -13.34 2.29
CA ASP A 93 12.56 -12.00 2.35
C ASP A 93 12.74 -11.45 0.92
N ILE A 94 11.83 -10.60 0.49
CA ILE A 94 11.96 -9.84 -0.77
C ILE A 94 12.55 -8.44 -0.51
N LEU A 95 12.43 -7.92 0.72
CA LEU A 95 12.86 -6.59 1.13
C LEU A 95 14.35 -6.37 0.87
N SER A 96 15.20 -7.34 1.20
CA SER A 96 16.64 -7.28 0.97
C SER A 96 17.05 -7.20 -0.52
N HIS A 97 16.13 -7.48 -1.43
CA HIS A 97 16.36 -7.43 -2.87
C HIS A 97 15.77 -6.18 -3.55
N LEU A 98 14.96 -5.39 -2.84
CA LEU A 98 14.24 -4.27 -3.44
C LEU A 98 15.17 -3.13 -3.89
N ASP A 99 16.26 -2.85 -3.16
CA ASP A 99 17.21 -1.82 -3.56
C ASP A 99 17.93 -2.18 -4.86
N ARG A 100 18.48 -3.39 -4.93
CA ARG A 100 19.18 -3.89 -6.13
C ARG A 100 18.28 -3.91 -7.36
N THR A 101 17.03 -4.34 -7.21
CA THR A 101 16.08 -4.38 -8.33
C THR A 101 15.64 -2.98 -8.76
N THR A 102 15.39 -2.09 -7.82
CA THR A 102 15.05 -0.69 -8.07
C THR A 102 16.18 0.04 -8.80
N GLU A 103 17.42 -0.14 -8.34
CA GLU A 103 18.61 0.44 -8.95
C GLU A 103 18.80 -0.05 -10.38
N PHE A 104 18.72 -1.36 -10.62
CA PHE A 104 18.80 -1.91 -11.98
C PHE A 104 17.75 -1.31 -12.93
N ILE A 105 16.50 -1.16 -12.48
CA ILE A 105 15.43 -0.56 -13.30
C ILE A 105 15.75 0.92 -13.57
N ARG A 106 16.17 1.67 -12.55
CA ARG A 106 16.52 3.09 -12.66
C ARG A 106 17.67 3.30 -13.63
N ASP A 107 18.75 2.56 -13.46
CA ASP A 107 19.97 2.72 -14.24
C ASP A 107 19.74 2.33 -15.71
N ALA A 108 19.01 1.24 -15.95
CA ALA A 108 18.60 0.85 -17.30
C ALA A 108 17.78 1.95 -17.99
N LEU A 109 16.82 2.56 -17.29
CA LEU A 109 15.96 3.62 -17.86
C LEU A 109 16.69 4.95 -18.03
N ALA A 110 17.68 5.26 -17.18
CA ALA A 110 18.50 6.47 -17.27
C ALA A 110 19.58 6.38 -18.35
N ALA A 111 20.06 5.18 -18.67
CA ALA A 111 21.13 4.98 -19.66
C ALA A 111 20.73 5.36 -21.09
N ASP A 112 19.47 5.10 -21.50
CA ASP A 112 18.94 5.45 -22.82
C ASP A 112 17.42 5.65 -22.75
N GLU A 113 16.89 6.70 -23.38
CA GLU A 113 15.45 6.98 -23.49
C GLU A 113 14.68 5.89 -24.25
N LYS A 114 15.36 5.12 -25.11
CA LYS A 114 14.79 3.98 -25.83
C LYS A 114 14.66 2.74 -24.95
N ASN A 115 15.35 2.68 -23.82
CA ASN A 115 15.32 1.50 -22.96
C ASN A 115 13.92 1.31 -22.34
N ARG A 116 13.46 0.07 -22.41
CA ARG A 116 12.23 -0.42 -21.77
C ARG A 116 12.55 -1.64 -20.92
N VAL A 117 12.02 -1.67 -19.71
CA VAL A 117 12.27 -2.71 -18.71
C VAL A 117 11.00 -3.54 -18.51
N LEU A 118 11.14 -4.87 -18.55
CA LEU A 118 10.09 -5.82 -18.17
C LEU A 118 10.42 -6.46 -16.82
N VAL A 119 9.50 -6.39 -15.87
CA VAL A 119 9.59 -7.11 -14.59
C VAL A 119 8.59 -8.25 -14.58
N HIS A 120 9.05 -9.47 -14.36
CA HIS A 120 8.17 -10.64 -14.37
C HIS A 120 8.46 -11.62 -13.24
N CYS A 121 7.44 -12.39 -12.91
CA CYS A 121 7.55 -13.59 -12.09
C CYS A 121 6.76 -14.71 -12.77
N PHE A 122 6.37 -15.76 -12.05
CA PHE A 122 5.67 -16.88 -12.70
C PHE A 122 4.30 -16.46 -13.25
N GLN A 123 3.48 -15.77 -12.45
CA GLN A 123 2.11 -15.38 -12.81
C GLN A 123 1.91 -13.87 -13.05
N GLY A 124 2.90 -13.03 -12.71
CA GLY A 124 2.74 -11.59 -12.75
C GLY A 124 1.70 -11.05 -11.76
N ILE A 125 1.58 -11.66 -10.58
CA ILE A 125 0.57 -11.33 -9.55
C ILE A 125 1.21 -10.71 -8.31
N SER A 126 2.24 -11.36 -7.75
CA SER A 126 2.78 -11.04 -6.42
C SER A 126 4.24 -10.59 -6.49
N ARG A 127 5.22 -11.48 -6.64
CA ARG A 127 6.67 -11.14 -6.65
C ARG A 127 7.06 -9.97 -7.55
N SER A 128 6.73 -10.02 -8.85
CA SER A 128 7.08 -8.96 -9.79
C SER A 128 6.32 -7.65 -9.51
N ALA A 129 5.07 -7.76 -9.06
CA ALA A 129 4.28 -6.59 -8.66
C ALA A 129 4.91 -5.89 -7.46
N THR A 130 5.44 -6.65 -6.50
CA THR A 130 6.18 -6.10 -5.36
C THR A 130 7.40 -5.30 -5.82
N VAL A 131 8.22 -5.85 -6.72
CA VAL A 131 9.40 -5.14 -7.26
C VAL A 131 9.02 -3.87 -8.01
N VAL A 132 7.98 -3.92 -8.84
CA VAL A 132 7.47 -2.72 -9.54
C VAL A 132 6.98 -1.67 -8.54
N CYS A 133 6.25 -2.07 -7.49
CA CYS A 133 5.82 -1.15 -6.44
C CYS A 133 7.01 -0.50 -5.72
N ALA A 134 8.04 -1.28 -5.39
CA ALA A 134 9.25 -0.77 -4.75
C ALA A 134 9.96 0.28 -5.61
N TYR A 135 10.10 0.01 -6.91
CA TYR A 135 10.67 0.98 -7.85
C TYR A 135 9.85 2.28 -7.89
N LEU A 136 8.53 2.19 -7.94
CA LEU A 136 7.66 3.38 -7.97
C LEU A 136 7.80 4.22 -6.69
N LEU A 137 7.86 3.57 -5.52
CA LEU A 137 8.08 4.24 -4.23
C LEU A 137 9.42 5.00 -4.18
N ALA A 138 10.46 4.42 -4.77
CA ALA A 138 11.82 4.99 -4.78
C ALA A 138 12.07 6.01 -5.90
N SER A 139 11.21 6.03 -6.93
CA SER A 139 11.38 6.89 -8.11
C SER A 139 10.91 8.32 -7.88
N SER A 140 11.52 9.29 -8.59
CA SER A 140 11.09 10.69 -8.63
C SER A 140 9.86 10.94 -9.53
N THR A 141 9.05 9.90 -9.78
CA THR A 141 7.83 10.03 -10.58
C THR A 141 6.81 10.95 -9.86
N PRO A 142 5.70 11.38 -10.51
CA PRO A 142 4.68 12.28 -9.92
C PRO A 142 3.98 11.75 -8.64
N LYS A 143 4.48 10.64 -8.13
CA LYS A 143 3.94 9.74 -7.13
C LYS A 143 4.98 9.49 -6.01
N ALA A 144 6.11 10.17 -6.03
CA ALA A 144 7.07 10.18 -4.92
C ALA A 144 6.35 10.51 -3.60
N GLY A 145 6.56 9.67 -2.58
CA GLY A 145 5.89 9.81 -1.28
C GLY A 145 4.57 9.05 -1.12
N MET A 146 4.15 8.24 -2.09
CA MET A 146 3.02 7.31 -1.92
C MET A 146 3.25 6.32 -0.79
N LEU A 147 2.16 5.92 -0.16
CA LEU A 147 2.11 4.78 0.74
C LEU A 147 2.12 3.48 -0.07
N ALA A 148 2.64 2.39 0.49
CA ALA A 148 2.76 1.11 -0.21
C ALA A 148 1.42 0.60 -0.77
N HIS A 149 0.33 0.76 -0.01
CA HIS A 149 -1.01 0.36 -0.46
C HIS A 149 -1.48 1.16 -1.68
N GLU A 150 -1.24 2.47 -1.70
CA GLU A 150 -1.60 3.33 -2.83
C GLU A 150 -0.84 2.89 -4.09
N THR A 151 0.45 2.52 -3.94
CA THR A 151 1.26 2.04 -5.07
C THR A 151 0.73 0.72 -5.60
N ILE A 152 0.36 -0.21 -4.71
CA ILE A 152 -0.25 -1.48 -5.08
C ILE A 152 -1.56 -1.25 -5.85
N ASP A 153 -2.40 -0.33 -5.39
CA ASP A 153 -3.69 -0.03 -6.03
C ASP A 153 -3.48 0.60 -7.42
N TRP A 154 -2.52 1.51 -7.55
CA TRP A 154 -2.18 2.13 -8.83
C TRP A 154 -1.61 1.14 -9.85
N VAL A 155 -0.80 0.16 -9.42
CA VAL A 155 -0.33 -0.94 -10.28
C VAL A 155 -1.51 -1.88 -10.62
N ARG A 156 -2.42 -2.12 -9.68
CA ARG A 156 -3.63 -2.94 -9.90
C ARG A 156 -4.58 -2.33 -10.92
N GLU A 157 -4.73 -1.01 -10.96
CA GLU A 157 -5.52 -0.33 -12.00
C GLU A 157 -5.04 -0.64 -13.42
N ARG A 158 -3.74 -0.89 -13.59
CA ARG A 158 -3.12 -1.23 -14.89
C ARG A 158 -3.05 -2.72 -15.15
N ARG A 159 -3.01 -3.52 -14.09
CA ARG A 159 -3.07 -4.98 -14.15
C ARG A 159 -3.95 -5.52 -13.02
N GLY A 160 -5.23 -5.76 -13.34
CA GLY A 160 -6.27 -6.07 -12.36
C GLY A 160 -6.02 -7.29 -11.47
N ILE A 161 -5.13 -8.20 -11.88
CA ILE A 161 -4.77 -9.41 -11.11
C ILE A 161 -3.69 -9.17 -10.05
N VAL A 162 -3.14 -7.96 -9.94
CA VAL A 162 -2.07 -7.64 -9.00
C VAL A 162 -2.52 -7.81 -7.56
N CYS A 163 -1.86 -8.73 -6.87
CA CYS A 163 -2.15 -9.06 -5.48
C CYS A 163 -0.91 -9.65 -4.81
N PRO A 164 0.04 -8.80 -4.36
CA PRO A 164 1.16 -9.26 -3.54
C PRO A 164 0.67 -10.03 -2.32
N ASN A 165 1.39 -11.08 -1.94
CA ASN A 165 1.10 -11.82 -0.72
C ASN A 165 1.26 -10.90 0.52
N LEU A 166 0.64 -11.29 1.64
CA LEU A 166 0.61 -10.43 2.85
C LEU A 166 2.01 -10.13 3.42
N GLY A 167 2.96 -11.06 3.31
CA GLY A 167 4.33 -10.84 3.76
C GLY A 167 5.03 -9.78 2.93
N PHE A 168 4.88 -9.83 1.60
CA PHE A 168 5.44 -8.83 0.69
C PHE A 168 4.80 -7.46 0.85
N ARG A 169 3.50 -7.38 1.18
CA ARG A 169 2.84 -6.10 1.51
C ARG A 169 3.46 -5.45 2.73
N ARG A 170 3.67 -6.20 3.82
CA ARG A 170 4.34 -5.72 5.04
C ARG A 170 5.76 -5.26 4.73
N GLN A 171 6.49 -6.01 3.92
CA GLN A 171 7.85 -5.66 3.51
C GLN A 171 7.87 -4.39 2.62
N LEU A 172 6.87 -4.19 1.76
CA LEU A 172 6.72 -2.92 1.02
C LEU A 172 6.39 -1.75 1.94
N ASP A 173 5.57 -1.94 2.98
CA ASP A 173 5.33 -0.90 3.99
C ASP A 173 6.63 -0.50 4.70
N GLU A 174 7.48 -1.47 5.05
CA GLU A 174 8.83 -1.19 5.60
C GLU A 174 9.71 -0.46 4.59
N TYR A 175 9.72 -0.88 3.32
CA TYR A 175 10.46 -0.22 2.26
C TYR A 175 10.03 1.24 2.06
N ALA A 176 8.72 1.49 2.05
CA ALA A 176 8.13 2.81 1.86
C ALA A 176 8.53 3.82 2.96
N LYS A 177 8.83 3.37 4.19
CA LYS A 177 9.28 4.26 5.28
C LYS A 177 10.55 5.03 4.92
N ARG A 178 11.40 4.50 4.04
CA ARG A 178 12.65 5.14 3.57
C ARG A 178 12.39 6.38 2.68
N TYR A 179 11.22 6.42 2.04
CA TYR A 179 10.86 7.43 1.03
C TYR A 179 9.72 8.34 1.50
N LYS A 180 9.28 8.20 2.75
CA LYS A 180 8.40 9.19 3.38
C LYS A 180 9.19 10.49 3.49
N THR A 181 8.92 11.44 2.60
CA THR A 181 9.16 12.85 2.92
C THR A 181 8.45 13.12 4.24
N VAL A 182 9.14 13.69 5.23
CA VAL A 182 8.53 14.24 6.43
C VAL A 182 7.58 15.35 5.97
N GLY A 183 6.36 14.97 5.61
CA GLY A 183 5.29 15.89 5.30
C GLY A 183 4.88 16.51 6.61
N THR A 184 5.19 17.80 6.76
CA THR A 184 4.66 18.70 7.78
C THR A 184 3.25 18.30 8.18
N PRO A 185 2.92 18.26 9.49
CA PRO A 185 1.60 17.86 9.94
C PRO A 185 0.55 18.64 9.13
N LYS A 186 -0.39 17.93 8.52
CA LYS A 186 -1.58 18.56 7.95
C LYS A 186 -2.19 19.35 9.10
N ARG A 187 -2.00 20.68 9.12
CA ARG A 187 -2.73 21.57 10.01
C ARG A 187 -4.19 21.27 9.69
N LEU A 188 -4.89 20.60 10.60
CA LEU A 188 -6.33 20.59 10.60
C LEU A 188 -6.73 22.05 10.68
N SER A 189 -7.12 22.65 9.55
CA SER A 189 -7.74 23.96 9.54
C SER A 189 -9.12 23.78 10.16
N LEU A 190 -9.17 23.80 11.50
CA LEU A 190 -10.40 24.00 12.24
C LEU A 190 -10.84 25.43 11.98
N SER A 191 -11.49 25.69 10.85
CA SER A 191 -12.33 26.87 10.70
C SER A 191 -13.60 26.65 11.53
N LEU A 192 -13.44 26.74 12.86
CA LEU A 192 -14.54 26.75 13.83
C LEU A 192 -15.54 27.88 13.53
N ALA A 193 -15.15 28.88 12.76
CA ALA A 193 -15.98 30.00 12.31
C ALA A 193 -17.10 29.61 11.31
N GLY A 194 -17.05 28.43 10.68
CA GLY A 194 -18.05 27.99 9.70
C GLY A 194 -19.27 27.28 10.29
N ARG A 195 -19.10 26.57 11.43
CA ARG A 195 -20.15 25.70 11.98
C ARG A 195 -21.06 26.36 13.04
N ILE A 196 -20.70 27.54 13.54
CA ILE A 196 -21.55 28.26 14.52
C ILE A 196 -22.69 29.04 13.84
N ARG A 197 -22.65 29.24 12.51
CA ARG A 197 -23.72 29.97 11.80
C ARG A 197 -25.01 29.16 11.60
N SER A 198 -24.99 27.84 11.78
CA SER A 198 -26.17 26.98 11.62
C SER A 198 -26.97 26.77 12.92
N LEU A 199 -26.50 27.25 14.07
CA LEU A 199 -27.20 27.09 15.36
C LEU A 199 -27.77 28.39 15.94
N ARG A 200 -27.45 29.55 15.36
CA ARG A 200 -28.03 30.86 15.77
C ARG A 200 -29.19 31.35 14.89
N GLY A 201 -29.64 30.54 13.92
CA GLY A 201 -30.70 30.90 12.98
C GLY A 201 -32.09 30.32 13.29
N ARG A 202 -32.28 29.66 14.44
CA ARG A 202 -33.54 28.97 14.78
C ARG A 202 -34.31 29.52 16.00
N GLU A 203 -33.91 30.65 16.57
CA GLU A 203 -34.59 31.24 17.75
C GLU A 203 -35.28 32.60 17.48
N LYS A 204 -35.75 32.86 16.26
CA LYS A 204 -36.53 34.09 15.98
C LYS A 204 -37.67 33.89 14.99
N VAL A 205 -38.55 32.92 15.25
CA VAL A 205 -39.96 33.00 14.82
C VAL A 205 -40.80 32.23 15.85
N GLU A 206 -41.31 32.94 16.86
CA GLU A 206 -42.63 32.77 17.50
C GLU A 206 -42.65 33.48 18.86
N ALA A 207 -42.92 34.79 18.82
CA ALA A 207 -43.35 35.53 20.00
C ALA A 207 -44.38 36.59 19.56
N LYS A 208 -45.64 36.16 19.50
CA LYS A 208 -46.90 36.92 19.52
C LYS A 208 -48.03 35.88 19.36
N THR A 209 -49.04 35.72 20.21
CA THR A 209 -49.68 36.66 21.14
C THR A 209 -50.59 35.87 22.11
N THR A 210 -50.93 36.50 23.24
CA THR A 210 -52.07 36.25 24.18
C THR A 210 -52.01 34.98 25.02
N GLY A 211 -52.25 34.94 26.33
CA GLY A 211 -52.83 35.87 27.30
C GLY A 211 -53.53 35.02 28.39
N SER A 212 -53.57 35.52 29.63
CA SER A 212 -54.35 35.04 30.80
C SER A 212 -53.70 34.08 31.81
N GLU A 213 -53.44 34.67 32.99
CA GLU A 213 -53.84 34.25 34.36
C GLU A 213 -53.14 33.13 35.17
N ALA A 214 -52.75 33.54 36.40
CA ALA A 214 -52.76 32.83 37.70
C ALA A 214 -51.83 31.60 37.90
N THR A 215 -51.14 31.33 39.02
CA THR A 215 -51.13 31.82 40.42
C THR A 215 -49.86 31.31 41.13
N GLU A 216 -49.57 31.89 42.30
CA GLU A 216 -48.56 31.58 43.34
C GLU A 216 -48.31 30.09 43.67
N ALA A 217 -47.07 29.75 44.07
CA ALA A 217 -46.71 29.38 45.47
C ALA A 217 -45.48 28.45 45.58
N ASP A 218 -44.74 28.65 46.68
CA ASP A 218 -43.88 27.71 47.45
C ASP A 218 -42.44 27.41 46.97
N ALA A 219 -41.39 27.88 47.66
CA ALA A 219 -40.85 27.43 48.98
C ALA A 219 -40.10 26.08 48.83
N GLU A 220 -38.98 25.73 49.46
CA GLU A 220 -37.98 26.32 50.35
C GLU A 220 -36.91 25.21 50.51
N GLU A 221 -35.71 25.57 50.98
CA GLU A 221 -34.89 24.76 51.88
C GLU A 221 -34.12 23.48 51.43
N ARG A 222 -32.79 23.51 51.65
CA ARG A 222 -31.94 22.59 52.46
C ARG A 222 -30.55 22.44 51.83
N SER A 223 -29.53 23.17 52.28
CA SER A 223 -28.75 23.03 53.53
C SER A 223 -27.85 21.78 53.62
N ALA A 224 -26.58 22.00 53.31
CA ALA A 224 -25.34 21.57 53.98
C ALA A 224 -25.31 20.35 54.92
N LYS A 225 -24.36 19.43 54.67
CA LYS A 225 -23.48 18.74 55.65
C LYS A 225 -22.47 17.87 54.87
N VAL A 226 -21.20 17.61 55.19
CA VAL A 226 -20.17 18.06 56.17
C VAL A 226 -19.01 17.03 56.06
N ARG A 227 -17.76 17.51 56.18
CA ARG A 227 -16.51 16.85 56.67
C ARG A 227 -16.12 15.49 56.04
N GLY A 228 -14.91 15.27 55.50
CA GLY A 228 -13.60 15.61 56.05
C GLY A 228 -13.17 14.56 57.08
N ILE A 229 -12.33 13.59 56.68
CA ILE A 229 -11.44 12.77 57.54
C ILE A 229 -10.28 12.26 56.67
N GLU A 230 -9.09 12.62 57.12
CA GLU A 230 -7.75 12.13 56.77
C GLU A 230 -7.48 10.84 57.59
N VAL A 231 -6.62 9.91 57.14
CA VAL A 231 -5.63 9.14 57.96
C VAL A 231 -4.92 8.08 57.09
N GLN A 232 -3.63 8.34 56.85
CA GLN A 232 -2.40 7.53 57.05
C GLN A 232 -2.20 6.08 56.51
N THR A 233 -1.07 5.97 55.78
CA THR A 233 0.08 5.03 55.91
C THR A 233 -0.07 3.51 55.74
N THR A 234 0.73 2.95 54.82
CA THR A 234 1.72 1.90 55.18
C THR A 234 2.84 1.82 54.14
N GLU A 235 4.09 1.91 54.62
CA GLU A 235 5.31 1.55 53.90
C GLU A 235 5.46 0.02 53.79
N VAL A 236 6.09 -0.47 52.71
CA VAL A 236 6.94 -1.68 52.77
C VAL A 236 8.17 -1.43 51.89
N VAL A 237 9.32 -1.31 52.55
CA VAL A 237 10.69 -1.41 52.03
C VAL A 237 11.24 -2.79 52.40
N ILE A 238 12.10 -3.38 51.56
CA ILE A 238 13.30 -4.22 51.85
C ILE A 238 13.71 -4.91 50.52
N ALA A 239 14.71 -4.36 49.81
CA ALA A 239 16.14 -4.79 49.71
C ALA A 239 16.35 -6.06 48.84
N ALA A 240 16.92 -5.97 47.63
CA ALA A 240 18.38 -5.94 47.32
C ALA A 240 19.17 -7.00 48.11
N THR A 241 19.84 -7.99 47.50
CA THR A 241 21.23 -7.93 46.94
C THR A 241 21.55 -9.39 46.55
N ARG A 242 22.15 -9.76 45.40
CA ARG A 242 23.60 -9.82 45.16
C ARG A 242 23.90 -10.31 43.73
N GLN A 243 24.79 -9.58 43.06
CA GLN A 243 25.61 -10.01 41.93
C GLN A 243 26.84 -10.79 42.43
N GLY A 244 27.40 -11.63 41.56
CA GLY A 244 28.85 -11.87 41.48
C GLY A 244 29.32 -13.28 41.81
N LEU A 245 29.43 -14.12 40.78
CA LEU A 245 30.67 -14.78 40.32
C LEU A 245 30.43 -15.40 38.93
#